data_AF-A0A8S0YK82-F1
#
_entry.id   AF-A0A8S0YK82-F1
#
_cell.length_a   1.000
_cell.length_b   1.000
_cell.length_c   1.000
_cell.angle_alpha   90.00
_cell.angle_beta   90.00
_cell.angle_gamma   90.00
#
_symmetry.space_group_name_H-M   'P 1'
#
loop_
_entity.id
_entity.type
_entity.pdbx_description
1 polymer ?
#
loop_
_entity_poly.entity_id
_entity_poly.type
_entity_poly.pdbx_seq_one_letter_code
_entity_poly.pdbx_strand_id
1 'polypeptide(L)'
;MDLPDNILTVPFTNEDPILKKFIDYIEISRDKFLKIHQRAKEYCLTINDVIMAAYIITLSRKTELTKISLPCPIDLRQFFTSQSPRIANLTGEYGLIISVENNDDIFTIARKIHNHIIDLKDRKTFLQSIPKLQSIYHKLPIFLVRWIISNHYHVQPVSYTNFGILDQQFYFEDNAILHCMLTGSFRRVP
;
A
#
# COMPACT_ATOMS: atom_id res chain seq x y z
N MET A 1 -17.49 -1.17 -0.85
CA MET A 1 -16.21 -0.52 -0.54
C MET A 1 -16.44 0.04 0.83
N ASP A 2 -16.07 -0.73 1.84
CA ASP A 2 -16.18 -0.28 3.22
C ASP A 2 -15.14 0.82 3.35
N LEU A 3 -15.63 2.06 3.34
CA LEU A 3 -14.80 3.21 3.61
C LEU A 3 -14.38 3.11 5.08
N PRO A 4 -13.12 3.43 5.43
CA PRO A 4 -12.72 3.42 6.82
C PRO A 4 -13.59 4.39 7.62
N ASP A 5 -14.01 3.94 8.81
CA ASP A 5 -14.86 4.73 9.72
C ASP A 5 -14.21 6.07 10.12
N ASN A 6 -12.88 6.15 10.02
CA ASN A 6 -12.07 7.34 10.34
C ASN A 6 -11.05 7.62 9.22
N ILE A 7 -10.95 8.86 8.78
CA ILE A 7 -9.88 9.34 7.89
C ILE A 7 -8.61 9.49 8.73
N LEU A 8 -7.50 8.92 8.25
CA LEU A 8 -6.23 8.96 8.97
C LEU A 8 -5.60 10.36 8.85
N THR A 9 -5.79 11.20 9.87
CA THR A 9 -5.13 12.50 10.00
C THR A 9 -3.77 12.32 10.68
N VAL A 10 -2.68 12.64 9.99
CA VAL A 10 -1.34 12.64 10.59
C VAL A 10 -1.06 14.00 11.24
N PRO A 11 -0.21 14.07 12.28
CA PRO A 11 -0.07 15.28 13.12
C PRO A 11 0.80 16.38 12.48
N PHE A 12 0.82 16.52 11.16
CA PHE A 12 1.57 17.61 10.53
C PHE A 12 0.71 18.87 10.55
N THR A 13 1.23 19.95 11.13
CA THR A 13 0.49 21.20 11.31
C THR A 13 0.49 22.02 10.02
N ASN A 14 -0.65 22.65 9.72
CA ASN A 14 -0.87 23.55 8.57
C ASN A 14 -0.04 24.86 8.59
N GLU A 15 0.99 24.98 9.43
CA GLU A 15 1.59 26.27 9.77
C GLU A 15 2.96 26.58 9.13
N ASP A 16 3.46 25.77 8.19
CA ASP A 16 4.73 26.08 7.52
C ASP A 16 4.47 26.61 6.08
N PRO A 17 4.73 27.90 5.77
CA PRO A 17 4.41 28.53 4.48
C PRO A 17 5.26 28.02 3.30
N ILE A 18 6.13 27.05 3.54
CA ILE A 18 6.82 26.30 2.50
C ILE A 18 6.23 24.90 2.51
N LEU A 19 5.35 24.61 1.55
CA LEU A 19 4.97 23.25 1.13
C LEU A 19 6.22 22.52 0.63
N LYS A 20 7.14 22.18 1.55
CA LYS A 20 8.33 21.42 1.26
C LYS A 20 7.86 20.01 0.94
N LYS A 21 8.02 19.63 -0.33
CA LYS A 21 7.91 18.24 -0.76
C LYS A 21 9.10 17.52 -0.12
N PHE A 22 8.87 16.84 0.99
CA PHE A 22 9.88 16.02 1.62
C PHE A 22 9.76 14.58 1.11
N ILE A 23 10.89 14.01 0.75
CA ILE A 23 11.04 12.57 0.50
C ILE A 23 12.04 12.10 1.54
N ASP A 24 11.61 11.16 2.36
CA ASP A 24 12.48 10.48 3.31
C ASP A 24 12.64 9.03 2.87
N TYR A 25 13.77 8.43 3.18
CA TYR A 25 14.06 7.05 2.85
C TYR A 25 14.84 6.38 3.99
N ILE A 26 14.55 5.10 4.20
CA ILE A 26 15.24 4.28 5.19
C ILE A 26 15.87 3.11 4.46
N GLU A 27 17.19 2.99 4.57
CA GLU A 27 17.92 1.84 4.09
C GLU A 27 18.10 0.81 5.21
N ILE A 28 17.73 -0.44 4.94
CA ILE A 28 18.01 -1.57 5.83
C ILE A 28 19.23 -2.28 5.28
N SER A 29 20.34 -2.26 6.04
CA SER A 29 21.57 -2.94 5.64
C SER A 29 21.33 -4.43 5.38
N ARG A 30 22.12 -5.01 4.48
CA ARG A 30 22.02 -6.41 4.08
C ARG A 30 21.94 -7.36 5.29
N ASP A 31 22.82 -7.21 6.27
CA ASP A 31 22.84 -8.10 7.44
C ASP A 31 21.58 -7.99 8.29
N LYS A 32 21.04 -6.77 8.46
CA LYS A 32 19.77 -6.55 9.16
C LYS A 32 18.62 -7.15 8.37
N PHE A 33 18.58 -6.92 7.05
CA PHE A 33 17.56 -7.49 6.18
C PHE A 33 17.54 -9.02 6.24
N LEU A 34 18.71 -9.66 6.14
CA LEU A 34 18.82 -11.12 6.19
C LEU A 34 18.32 -11.68 7.53
N LYS A 35 18.66 -11.04 8.65
CA LYS A 35 18.16 -11.43 9.98
C LYS A 35 16.65 -11.30 10.08
N ILE A 36 16.08 -10.17 9.63
CA ILE A 36 14.62 -9.96 9.66
C ILE A 36 13.93 -10.98 8.75
N HIS A 37 14.45 -11.19 7.54
CA HIS A 37 13.91 -12.13 6.56
C HIS A 37 13.93 -13.57 7.06
N GLN A 38 15.04 -14.00 7.68
CA GLN A 38 15.14 -15.32 8.30
C GLN A 38 14.11 -15.47 9.42
N ARG A 39 14.01 -14.47 10.30
CA ARG A 39 13.03 -14.49 11.40
C ARG A 39 11.59 -14.51 10.89
N ALA A 40 11.28 -13.75 9.85
CA ALA A 40 9.95 -13.77 9.22
C ALA A 40 9.60 -15.17 8.68
N LYS A 41 10.55 -15.84 8.03
CA LYS A 41 10.38 -17.21 7.52
C LYS A 41 10.10 -18.23 8.63
N GLU A 42 10.72 -18.10 9.79
CA GLU A 42 10.45 -18.97 10.95
C GLU A 42 8.98 -18.90 11.41
N TYR A 43 8.31 -17.78 11.15
CA TYR A 43 6.87 -17.58 11.43
C TYR A 43 5.97 -17.82 10.20
N CYS A 44 6.52 -18.34 9.09
CA CYS A 44 5.82 -18.47 7.81
C CYS A 44 5.29 -17.13 7.25
N LEU A 45 5.97 -16.02 7.53
CA LEU A 45 5.63 -14.68 7.07
C LEU A 45 6.59 -14.20 5.97
N THR A 46 6.16 -13.23 5.18
CA THR A 46 7.00 -12.54 4.21
C THR A 46 7.66 -11.31 4.84
N ILE A 47 8.75 -10.83 4.22
CA ILE A 47 9.37 -9.57 4.64
C ILE A 47 8.43 -8.37 4.51
N ASN A 48 7.53 -8.39 3.53
CA ASN A 48 6.52 -7.34 3.32
C ASN A 48 5.54 -7.28 4.49
N ASP A 49 5.13 -8.44 5.03
CA ASP A 49 4.23 -8.50 6.18
C ASP A 49 4.86 -7.79 7.39
N VAL A 50 6.16 -7.99 7.61
CA VAL A 50 6.91 -7.38 8.73
C VAL A 50 7.13 -5.88 8.52
N ILE A 51 7.52 -5.45 7.32
CA ILE A 51 7.70 -4.03 7.00
C ILE A 51 6.37 -3.28 7.10
N MET A 52 5.30 -3.88 6.58
CA MET A 52 3.95 -3.31 6.67
C MET A 52 3.44 -3.28 8.12
N ALA A 53 3.74 -4.29 8.93
CA ALA A 53 3.44 -4.29 10.35
C ALA A 53 4.13 -3.13 11.09
N ALA A 54 5.42 -2.91 10.84
CA ALA A 54 6.14 -1.77 11.40
C ALA A 54 5.47 -0.44 11.00
N TYR A 55 5.11 -0.29 9.73
CA TYR A 55 4.42 0.91 9.24
C TYR A 55 3.06 1.13 9.92
N ILE A 56 2.22 0.09 10.00
CA ILE A 56 0.90 0.17 10.64
C ILE A 56 1.01 0.48 12.14
N ILE A 57 1.97 -0.11 12.85
CA ILE A 57 2.22 0.20 14.27
C ILE A 57 2.64 1.66 14.42
N THR A 58 3.51 2.17 13.54
CA THR A 58 3.90 3.58 13.56
C THR A 58 2.71 4.51 13.31
N LEU A 59 1.87 4.21 12.31
CA LEU A 59 0.65 4.99 12.04
C LEU A 59 -0.28 4.99 13.26
N SER A 60 -0.58 3.81 13.81
CA SER A 60 -1.42 3.66 15.00
C SER A 60 -0.93 4.49 16.18
N ARG A 61 0.38 4.46 16.46
CA ARG A 61 0.97 5.27 17.54
C ARG A 61 0.96 6.76 17.27
N LYS A 62 1.08 7.18 16.00
CA LYS A 62 1.12 8.60 15.62
C LYS A 62 -0.26 9.24 15.51
N THR A 63 -1.29 8.46 15.22
CA THR A 63 -2.67 8.95 15.09
C THR A 63 -3.57 8.51 16.24
N GLU A 64 -3.05 7.72 17.19
CA GLU A 64 -3.80 7.12 18.31
C GLU A 64 -4.98 6.23 17.86
N LEU A 65 -4.97 5.80 16.60
CA LEU A 65 -6.02 4.96 16.03
C LEU A 65 -5.67 3.48 16.24
N THR A 66 -6.65 2.71 16.73
CA THR A 66 -6.52 1.26 16.92
C THR A 66 -6.96 0.45 15.69
N LYS A 67 -7.59 1.08 14.70
CA LYS A 67 -8.00 0.45 13.44
C LYS A 67 -7.42 1.25 12.28
N ILE A 68 -6.47 0.66 11.57
CA ILE A 68 -5.78 1.30 10.45
C ILE A 68 -6.29 0.70 9.14
N SER A 69 -6.76 1.57 8.23
CA SER A 69 -7.03 1.21 6.85
C SER A 69 -5.88 1.65 5.96
N LEU A 70 -5.42 0.74 5.11
CA LEU A 70 -4.27 0.94 4.25
C LEU A 70 -4.59 0.40 2.84
N PRO A 71 -4.67 1.26 1.83
CA PRO A 71 -4.79 0.82 0.45
C PRO A 71 -3.43 0.31 0.00
N CYS A 72 -3.43 -0.93 -0.49
CA CYS A 72 -2.25 -1.64 -0.96
C CYS A 72 -2.44 -1.94 -2.46
N PRO A 73 -1.80 -1.18 -3.36
CA PRO A 73 -1.82 -1.48 -4.77
C PRO A 73 -1.19 -2.85 -5.06
N ILE A 74 -1.72 -3.56 -6.04
CA ILE A 74 -1.22 -4.87 -6.46
C ILE A 74 -0.94 -4.91 -7.95
N ASP A 75 0.10 -5.64 -8.34
CA ASP A 75 0.38 -5.90 -9.74
C ASP A 75 -0.62 -6.90 -10.30
N LEU A 76 -1.40 -6.50 -11.30
CA LEU A 76 -2.34 -7.38 -11.98
C LEU A 76 -1.68 -8.24 -13.04
N ARG A 77 -0.42 -7.98 -13.41
CA ARG A 77 0.33 -8.76 -14.40
C ARG A 77 0.44 -10.23 -14.02
N GLN A 78 0.51 -10.53 -12.72
CA GLN A 78 0.55 -11.89 -12.19
C GLN A 78 -0.67 -12.75 -12.56
N PHE A 79 -1.78 -12.14 -13.00
CA PHE A 79 -3.00 -12.84 -13.43
C PHE A 79 -3.10 -13.04 -14.95
N PHE A 80 -2.10 -12.57 -15.72
CA PHE A 80 -2.06 -12.80 -17.16
C PHE A 80 -1.12 -13.97 -17.49
N THR A 81 -1.55 -14.83 -18.42
CA THR A 81 -0.74 -15.95 -18.93
C THR A 81 0.31 -15.51 -19.95
N SER A 82 0.11 -14.36 -20.60
CA SER A 82 1.05 -13.83 -21.60
C SER A 82 2.14 -12.98 -20.95
N GLN A 83 3.39 -13.31 -21.27
CA GLN A 83 4.60 -12.61 -20.81
C GLN A 83 5.02 -11.46 -21.73
N SER A 84 4.19 -11.05 -22.69
CA SER A 84 4.53 -9.93 -23.58
C SER A 84 4.72 -8.64 -22.77
N PRO A 85 5.81 -7.87 -23.02
CA PRO A 85 6.00 -6.57 -22.37
C PRO A 85 4.82 -5.64 -22.68
N ARG A 86 4.28 -5.01 -21.65
CA ARG A 86 3.10 -4.14 -21.73
C ARG A 86 3.34 -2.84 -20.98
N ILE A 87 3.14 -1.73 -21.68
CA ILE A 87 3.18 -0.39 -21.10
C ILE A 87 1.74 0.02 -20.77
N ALA A 88 1.26 -0.38 -19.59
CA ALA A 88 -0.05 -0.03 -19.08
C ALA A 88 -0.07 -0.05 -17.54
N ASN A 89 -0.95 0.74 -16.93
CA ASN A 89 -1.18 0.69 -15.48
C ASN A 89 -2.05 -0.54 -15.13
N LEU A 90 -1.43 -1.72 -15.06
CA LEU A 90 -2.06 -2.97 -14.65
C LEU A 90 -1.99 -3.13 -13.13
N THR A 91 -2.68 -2.24 -12.42
CA THR A 91 -2.64 -2.19 -10.96
C THR A 91 -4.05 -2.27 -10.39
N GLY A 92 -4.25 -3.15 -9.41
CA GLY A 92 -5.46 -3.23 -8.59
C GLY A 92 -5.19 -2.69 -7.20
N GLU A 93 -6.18 -2.75 -6.30
CA GLU A 93 -6.01 -2.31 -4.92
C GLU A 93 -6.68 -3.30 -3.97
N TYR A 94 -5.98 -3.64 -2.89
CA TYR A 94 -6.56 -4.25 -1.70
C TYR A 94 -6.75 -3.20 -0.61
N GLY A 95 -7.98 -3.10 -0.08
CA GLY A 95 -8.28 -2.32 1.11
C GLY A 95 -7.95 -3.14 2.36
N LEU A 96 -6.72 -3.03 2.86
CA LEU A 96 -6.30 -3.72 4.07
C LEU A 96 -6.83 -2.97 5.29
N ILE A 97 -7.43 -3.69 6.24
CA ILE A 97 -7.88 -3.12 7.52
C ILE A 97 -7.30 -3.98 8.64
N ILE A 98 -6.53 -3.36 9.54
CA ILE A 98 -5.85 -4.04 10.64
C ILE A 98 -6.17 -3.35 11.97
N SER A 99 -6.58 -4.14 12.95
CA SER A 99 -6.72 -3.70 14.33
C SER A 99 -5.42 -3.92 15.09
N VAL A 100 -4.94 -2.86 15.74
CA VAL A 100 -3.74 -2.79 16.57
C VAL A 100 -4.17 -2.69 18.04
N GLU A 101 -3.80 -3.69 18.82
CA GLU A 101 -4.09 -3.78 20.26
C GLU A 101 -2.84 -3.44 21.08
N ASN A 102 -3.01 -2.98 22.32
CA ASN A 102 -1.91 -2.49 23.17
C ASN A 102 -0.79 -3.52 23.41
N ASN A 103 -1.11 -4.82 23.37
CA ASN A 103 -0.16 -5.91 23.61
C ASN A 103 0.28 -6.62 22.31
N ASP A 104 -0.12 -6.14 21.15
CA ASP A 104 0.30 -6.74 19.88
C ASP A 104 1.80 -6.50 19.66
N ASP A 105 2.56 -7.58 19.51
CA ASP A 105 3.92 -7.51 18.99
C ASP A 105 3.93 -7.41 17.45
N ILE A 106 5.09 -7.09 16.89
CA ILE A 106 5.24 -6.90 15.44
C ILE A 106 4.87 -8.15 14.64
N PHE A 107 5.14 -9.35 15.16
CA PHE A 107 4.85 -10.60 14.45
C PHE A 107 3.36 -10.96 14.50
N THR A 108 2.67 -10.53 15.55
CA THR A 108 1.23 -10.67 15.69
C THR A 108 0.51 -9.79 14.68
N ILE A 109 0.91 -8.52 14.55
CA ILE A 109 0.42 -7.62 13.49
C ILE A 109 0.76 -8.17 12.10
N ALA A 110 2.00 -8.62 11.88
CA ALA A 110 2.42 -9.18 10.60
C ALA A 110 1.59 -10.42 10.21
N ARG A 111 1.23 -11.27 11.17
CA ARG A 111 0.34 -12.40 10.93
C ARG A 111 -1.10 -11.98 10.63
N LYS A 112 -1.64 -10.98 11.32
CA LYS A 112 -2.95 -10.38 10.99
C LYS A 112 -2.95 -9.87 9.53
N ILE A 113 -1.88 -9.18 9.12
CA ILE A 113 -1.68 -8.70 7.74
C ILE A 113 -1.63 -9.86 6.76
N HIS A 114 -0.78 -10.84 7.00
CA HIS A 114 -0.57 -11.98 6.11
C HIS A 114 -1.88 -12.71 5.80
N ASN A 115 -2.62 -13.05 6.84
CA ASN A 115 -3.91 -13.74 6.72
C ASN A 115 -4.93 -12.90 5.95
N HIS A 116 -5.00 -11.59 6.23
CA HIS A 116 -5.93 -10.70 5.55
C HIS A 116 -5.55 -10.53 4.06
N ILE A 117 -4.27 -10.41 3.72
CA ILE A 117 -3.82 -10.36 2.32
C ILE A 117 -4.14 -11.66 1.58
N ILE A 118 -3.97 -12.82 2.21
CA ILE A 118 -4.38 -14.11 1.61
C ILE A 118 -5.87 -14.11 1.32
N ASP A 119 -6.72 -13.75 2.30
CA ASP A 119 -8.17 -13.72 2.11
C ASP A 119 -8.59 -12.74 0.99
N LEU A 120 -7.98 -11.55 0.94
CA LEU A 120 -8.22 -10.57 -0.12
C LEU A 120 -7.81 -11.11 -1.51
N LYS A 121 -6.72 -11.87 -1.58
CA LYS A 121 -6.26 -12.54 -2.81
C LYS A 121 -7.21 -13.63 -3.26
N ASP A 122 -7.59 -14.53 -2.36
CA ASP A 122 -8.46 -15.66 -2.66
C ASP A 122 -9.85 -15.18 -3.13
N ARG A 123 -10.38 -14.14 -2.48
CA ARG A 123 -11.66 -13.51 -2.87
C ARG A 123 -11.57 -12.57 -4.07
N LYS A 124 -10.36 -12.30 -4.59
CA LYS A 124 -10.09 -11.35 -5.68
C LYS A 124 -10.81 -10.01 -5.47
N THR A 125 -10.73 -9.47 -4.25
CA THR A 125 -11.52 -8.28 -3.86
C THR A 125 -11.22 -7.06 -4.73
N PHE A 126 -10.02 -6.96 -5.29
CA PHE A 126 -9.62 -5.95 -6.27
C PHE A 126 -10.51 -5.88 -7.52
N LEU A 127 -11.22 -6.96 -7.88
CA LEU A 127 -12.16 -6.97 -9.01
C LEU A 127 -13.60 -6.62 -8.62
N GLN A 128 -13.94 -6.66 -7.33
CA GLN A 128 -15.35 -6.57 -6.88
C GLN A 128 -15.99 -5.21 -7.18
N SER A 129 -15.19 -4.15 -7.33
CA SER A 129 -15.68 -2.83 -7.71
C SER A 129 -16.10 -2.73 -9.18
N ILE A 130 -15.52 -3.55 -10.07
CA ILE A 130 -15.72 -3.43 -11.53
C ILE A 130 -17.17 -3.75 -11.94
N PRO A 131 -17.78 -4.89 -11.56
CA PRO A 131 -19.17 -5.18 -11.92
C PRO A 131 -20.15 -4.15 -11.37
N LYS A 132 -19.89 -3.65 -10.15
CA LYS A 132 -20.71 -2.60 -9.52
C LYS A 132 -20.65 -1.30 -10.33
N LEU A 133 -19.45 -0.89 -10.72
CA LEU A 133 -19.25 0.32 -11.53
C LEU A 133 -19.90 0.19 -12.91
N GLN A 134 -19.75 -0.97 -13.56
CA GLN A 134 -20.37 -1.23 -14.87
C GLN A 134 -21.91 -1.17 -14.79
N SER A 135 -22.52 -1.77 -13.75
CA SER A 135 -23.96 -1.70 -13.51
C SER A 135 -24.46 -0.26 -13.30
N ILE A 136 -23.69 0.55 -12.58
CA ILE A 136 -24.03 1.97 -12.34
C ILE A 136 -23.93 2.78 -13.64
N TYR A 137 -22.86 2.58 -14.42
CA TYR A 137 -22.60 3.35 -15.64
C TYR A 137 -23.71 3.20 -16.68
N HIS A 138 -24.32 2.01 -16.79
CA HIS A 138 -25.43 1.79 -17.72
C HIS A 138 -26.78 2.29 -17.23
N LYS A 139 -26.93 2.64 -15.95
CA LYS A 139 -28.20 3.01 -15.33
C LYS A 139 -28.30 4.50 -15.00
N LEU A 140 -27.17 5.17 -14.79
CA LEU A 140 -27.14 6.56 -14.36
C LEU A 140 -26.54 7.48 -15.43
N PRO A 141 -27.16 8.66 -15.66
CA PRO A 141 -26.51 9.75 -16.38
C PRO A 141 -25.13 10.08 -15.82
N ILE A 142 -24.19 10.42 -16.72
CA ILE A 142 -22.77 10.67 -16.37
C ILE A 142 -22.58 11.74 -15.30
N PHE A 143 -23.44 12.76 -15.23
CA PHE A 143 -23.33 13.82 -14.23
C PHE A 143 -23.61 13.32 -12.81
N LEU A 144 -24.57 12.39 -12.64
CA LEU A 144 -24.86 11.76 -11.34
C LEU A 144 -23.70 10.84 -10.93
N VAL A 145 -23.15 10.09 -11.89
CA VAL A 145 -21.98 9.24 -11.62
C VAL A 145 -20.80 10.08 -11.15
N ARG A 146 -20.51 11.21 -11.82
CA ARG A 146 -19.44 12.14 -11.41
C ARG A 146 -19.69 12.72 -10.01
N TRP A 147 -20.92 13.12 -9.71
CA TRP A 147 -21.29 13.65 -8.39
C TRP A 147 -21.10 12.59 -7.29
N ILE A 148 -21.53 11.35 -7.52
CA ILE A 148 -21.33 10.24 -6.57
C ILE A 148 -19.84 10.02 -6.34
N ILE A 149 -19.03 9.91 -7.39
CA ILE A 149 -17.59 9.68 -7.27
C ILE A 149 -16.94 10.83 -6.49
N SER A 150 -17.25 12.09 -6.81
CA SER A 150 -16.67 13.25 -6.14
C SER A 150 -16.96 13.29 -4.63
N ASN A 151 -18.11 12.77 -4.20
CA ASN A 151 -18.52 12.80 -2.79
C ASN A 151 -18.11 11.56 -1.99
N HIS A 152 -17.75 10.46 -2.65
CA HIS A 152 -17.48 9.18 -1.96
C HIS A 152 -16.07 8.66 -2.21
N TYR A 153 -15.40 9.13 -3.27
CA TYR A 153 -14.06 8.70 -3.63
C TYR A 153 -13.05 9.75 -3.15
N HIS A 154 -12.67 9.63 -1.88
CA HIS A 154 -11.58 10.43 -1.32
C HIS A 154 -10.28 9.65 -1.40
N VAL A 155 -9.26 10.28 -1.97
CA VAL A 155 -7.90 9.74 -2.01
C VAL A 155 -7.43 9.60 -0.56
N GLN A 156 -7.11 8.36 -0.15
CA GLN A 156 -6.65 8.15 1.21
C GLN A 156 -5.34 8.90 1.48
N PRO A 157 -5.18 9.48 2.68
CA PRO A 157 -3.99 10.24 3.06
C PRO A 157 -2.73 9.36 3.09
N VAL A 158 -2.89 8.08 3.42
CA VAL A 158 -1.82 7.09 3.45
C VAL A 158 -2.07 5.97 2.45
N SER A 159 -0.99 5.38 1.94
CA SER A 159 -1.01 4.22 1.06
C SER A 159 0.31 3.48 1.17
N TYR A 160 0.31 2.17 0.94
CA TYR A 160 1.53 1.38 0.90
C TYR A 160 1.70 0.74 -0.46
N THR A 161 2.79 1.08 -1.17
CA THR A 161 3.12 0.49 -2.46
C THR A 161 4.43 -0.27 -2.36
N ASN A 162 4.42 -1.52 -2.80
CA ASN A 162 5.63 -2.29 -2.99
C ASN A 162 6.02 -2.24 -4.48
N PHE A 163 7.19 -1.67 -4.78
CA PHE A 163 7.73 -1.59 -6.13
C PHE A 163 8.44 -2.88 -6.60
N GLY A 164 8.53 -3.89 -5.72
CA GLY A 164 9.14 -5.17 -6.02
C GLY A 164 10.66 -5.15 -5.93
N ILE A 165 11.27 -6.15 -6.56
CA ILE A 165 12.72 -6.31 -6.61
C ILE A 165 13.21 -5.62 -7.88
N LEU A 166 14.10 -4.64 -7.72
CA LEU A 166 14.89 -4.12 -8.82
C LEU A 166 16.03 -5.11 -9.08
N ASP A 167 15.88 -5.93 -10.11
CA ASP A 167 16.89 -6.90 -10.52
C ASP A 167 18.04 -6.25 -11.30
N GLN A 168 19.19 -6.92 -11.35
CA GLN A 168 20.51 -6.50 -11.84
C GLN A 168 20.59 -6.15 -13.34
N GLN A 169 19.45 -5.96 -14.01
CA GLN A 169 19.41 -5.63 -15.45
C GLN A 169 19.52 -4.13 -15.73
N PHE A 170 19.53 -3.29 -14.68
CA PHE A 170 19.85 -1.88 -14.82
C PHE A 170 21.37 -1.72 -14.84
N TYR A 171 21.94 -1.49 -16.02
CA TYR A 171 23.34 -1.11 -16.18
C TYR A 171 23.44 0.11 -17.10
N PHE A 172 24.39 0.99 -16.79
CA PHE A 172 24.69 2.18 -17.59
C PHE A 172 26.11 2.03 -18.12
N GLU A 173 26.29 1.14 -19.10
CA GLU A 173 27.61 0.75 -19.61
C GLU A 173 28.55 0.36 -18.45
N ASP A 174 29.69 1.06 -18.31
CA ASP A 174 30.72 0.80 -17.29
C ASP A 174 30.43 1.48 -15.94
N ASN A 175 29.24 2.07 -15.75
CA ASN A 175 28.91 2.78 -14.51
C ASN A 175 28.25 1.85 -13.48
N ALA A 176 28.72 1.94 -12.23
CA ALA A 176 28.10 1.28 -11.09
C ALA A 176 26.95 2.12 -10.53
N ILE A 177 25.78 1.50 -10.34
CA ILE A 177 24.66 2.13 -9.63
C ILE A 177 24.98 2.08 -8.12
N LEU A 178 25.23 3.25 -7.53
CA LEU A 178 25.51 3.37 -6.09
C LEU A 178 24.24 3.38 -5.24
N HIS A 179 23.17 4.00 -5.74
CA HIS A 179 21.90 4.16 -5.02
C HIS A 179 20.74 4.30 -6.00
N CYS A 180 19.60 3.70 -5.69
CA CYS A 180 18.36 3.83 -6.44
C CYS A 180 17.20 4.08 -5.49
N MET A 181 16.44 5.14 -5.75
CA MET A 181 15.25 5.48 -4.98
C MET A 181 14.05 5.55 -5.91
N LEU A 182 13.01 4.78 -5.59
CA LEU A 182 11.71 4.85 -6.27
C LEU A 182 10.71 5.54 -5.36
N THR A 183 10.04 6.55 -5.92
CA THR A 183 9.01 7.31 -5.20
C THR A 183 7.69 7.15 -5.92
N GLY A 184 6.62 6.92 -5.18
CA GLY A 184 5.26 6.98 -5.71
C GLY A 184 4.82 8.43 -5.98
N SER A 185 3.53 8.58 -6.28
CA SER A 185 2.92 9.90 -6.44
C SER A 185 3.03 10.71 -5.14
N PHE A 186 3.47 11.96 -5.25
CA PHE A 186 3.48 12.90 -4.13
C PHE A 186 2.05 13.17 -3.65
N ARG A 187 1.80 12.95 -2.36
CA ARG A 187 0.54 13.30 -1.70
C ARG A 187 0.73 14.59 -0.90
N ARG A 188 -0.35 15.38 -0.75
CA ARG A 188 -0.36 16.45 0.24
C ARG A 188 -0.30 15.81 1.61
N VAL A 189 0.55 16.37 2.46
CA VAL A 189 0.58 16.00 3.87
C VAL A 189 -0.82 16.31 4.46
N PRO A 190 -1.47 15.35 5.12
CA PRO A 190 -2.76 15.56 5.80
C PRO A 190 -2.68 16.60 6.90
#